data_AF-A0A9W4LZ17-F1
#
_entry.id   AF-A0A9W4LZ17-F1
#
_cell.length_a   1.000
_cell.length_b   1.000
_cell.length_c   1.000
_cell.angle_alpha   90.00
_cell.angle_beta   90.00
_cell.angle_gamma   90.00
#
_symmetry.space_group_name_H-M   'P 1'
#
loop_
_entity.id
_entity.type
_entity.pdbx_description
1 polymer ?
#
loop_
_entity_poly.entity_id
_entity_poly.type
_entity_poly.pdbx_seq_one_letter_code
_entity_poly.pdbx_strand_id
1 'polypeptide(L)'
;MNPIIDPRGGDAEDDACSSKKRSLFAIAGSLLGEINLPKLALAWVILALIPGVLLGLVPLIATAWFSSVSDRVHAIAGIGSLMLLALVAAIGWYAFRPLFRVAERNFWSLNSLVVQPGYALCREGLRHLAERFLSHDANEARRAYLRAATAIGAGVLACGVASAIALTAWPHTRWSGGMADLADPLRLVVPALANTVSVMAAYLAAASLTWGIADGSMDQPRDLVNFDKVPANVRRWRVAHLSDIHVVGERYGFRIESGRAGPRGNERLHEVLARLDAVHARDPLDLLLITGDMTDAGRSAEWAEFLDAMARHPALAARSFILPGNHDVNIVDRANPARLELPGSAGKTLRQMRALSAMDTVQGSRVHVVDPAESGLGAGSGLGVSLAEALEPHRIRIAAFADTGGFRLSMGLGDVWARAFPMVLPPAEADGLGVVLLNSNAETHFSFTNALGMVGEEDMRAMLSVLAQFPKARWIIALHHHPVEYPMPAAFSERVGTALINGSFFVRQLKPHGHRIVAMHGHRHVDWVGRCGPLKIISAPSPVMEATDSEPTHFYIHTLAAAPDGGLALLEPERIDMTSGPVSALSPELAVS
;
A
#
# COMPACT_ATOMS: atom_id res chain seq x y z
N MET A 1 -36.01 29.56 -5.97
CA MET A 1 -36.21 28.97 -7.31
C MET A 1 -35.86 27.49 -7.19
N ASN A 2 -36.76 26.58 -7.56
CA ASN A 2 -36.47 25.14 -7.61
C ASN A 2 -36.19 24.79 -9.08
N PRO A 3 -34.93 24.59 -9.48
CA PRO A 3 -34.62 24.23 -10.85
C PRO A 3 -35.15 22.81 -11.18
N ILE A 4 -35.38 22.54 -12.47
CA ILE A 4 -35.85 21.22 -12.95
C ILE A 4 -34.80 20.14 -12.67
N ILE A 5 -33.52 20.46 -12.88
CA ILE A 5 -32.39 19.67 -12.42
C ILE A 5 -31.70 20.52 -11.36
N ASP A 6 -31.71 20.07 -10.11
CA ASP A 6 -30.97 20.73 -9.04
C ASP A 6 -29.51 20.30 -9.07
N PRO A 7 -28.57 21.16 -9.54
CA PRO A 7 -27.17 20.79 -9.64
C PRO A 7 -26.54 20.51 -8.28
N ARG A 8 -27.17 20.97 -7.18
CA ARG A 8 -26.73 20.64 -5.83
C ARG A 8 -26.93 19.15 -5.54
N GLY A 9 -27.92 18.50 -6.15
CA GLY A 9 -28.21 17.07 -5.96
C GLY A 9 -27.29 16.14 -6.75
N GLY A 10 -26.41 16.69 -7.59
CA GLY A 10 -25.60 15.93 -8.53
C GLY A 10 -26.41 15.29 -9.65
N ASP A 11 -25.71 14.77 -10.66
CA ASP A 11 -26.31 14.13 -11.82
C ASP A 11 -25.59 12.82 -12.21
N ALA A 12 -25.81 12.36 -13.43
CA ALA A 12 -25.26 11.09 -13.90
C ALA A 12 -23.72 11.11 -14.03
N GLU A 13 -23.09 12.29 -14.15
CA GLU A 13 -21.64 12.44 -14.22
C GLU A 13 -20.97 12.13 -12.88
N ASP A 14 -21.62 12.49 -11.76
CA ASP A 14 -21.13 12.16 -10.41
C ASP A 14 -21.11 10.65 -10.13
N ASP A 15 -21.95 9.87 -10.84
CA ASP A 15 -21.99 8.42 -10.74
C ASP A 15 -21.09 7.71 -11.77
N ALA A 16 -20.39 8.44 -12.64
CA ALA A 16 -19.66 7.86 -13.77
C ALA A 16 -18.55 6.90 -13.34
N CYS A 17 -17.87 7.24 -12.24
CA CYS A 17 -16.76 6.47 -11.66
C CYS A 17 -17.15 5.67 -10.43
N SER A 18 -18.41 5.73 -9.99
CA SER A 18 -18.84 5.15 -8.72
C SER A 18 -18.91 3.63 -8.78
N SER A 19 -18.06 2.97 -8.00
CA SER A 19 -18.08 1.53 -7.77
C SER A 19 -19.32 1.06 -7.01
N LYS A 20 -20.00 1.97 -6.30
CA LYS A 20 -21.23 1.69 -5.55
C LYS A 20 -22.49 1.79 -6.41
N LYS A 21 -22.48 2.62 -7.46
CA LYS A 21 -23.60 2.77 -8.40
C LYS A 21 -23.43 1.93 -9.67
N ARG A 22 -22.20 1.60 -10.07
CA ARG A 22 -21.89 0.90 -11.32
C ARG A 22 -21.08 -0.36 -11.06
N SER A 23 -21.32 -1.40 -11.86
CA SER A 23 -20.48 -2.59 -11.83
C SER A 23 -19.08 -2.29 -12.39
N LEU A 24 -18.08 -3.05 -11.94
CA LEU A 24 -16.72 -2.95 -12.50
C LEU A 24 -16.68 -3.17 -14.01
N PHE A 25 -17.58 -4.00 -14.55
CA PHE A 25 -17.68 -4.20 -16.00
C PHE A 25 -18.22 -2.95 -16.71
N ALA A 26 -19.21 -2.26 -16.12
CA ALA A 26 -19.72 -1.01 -16.66
C ALA A 26 -18.64 0.09 -16.64
N ILE A 27 -17.89 0.19 -15.54
CA ILE A 27 -16.75 1.10 -15.42
C ILE A 27 -15.65 0.72 -16.43
N ALA A 28 -15.29 -0.55 -16.56
CA ALA A 28 -14.31 -1.01 -17.56
C ALA A 28 -14.75 -0.72 -19.00
N GLY A 29 -16.04 -0.84 -19.30
CA GLY A 29 -16.61 -0.56 -20.61
C GLY A 29 -16.42 0.89 -21.03
N SER A 30 -16.74 1.86 -20.15
CA SER A 30 -16.51 3.28 -20.44
C SER A 30 -15.03 3.60 -20.59
N LEU A 31 -14.19 2.95 -19.77
CA LEU A 31 -12.75 3.13 -19.77
C LEU A 31 -12.06 2.69 -21.06
N LEU A 32 -12.48 1.57 -21.65
CA LEU A 32 -11.93 1.10 -22.92
C LEU A 32 -12.16 2.09 -24.07
N GLY A 33 -13.22 2.88 -24.01
CA GLY A 33 -13.51 3.93 -24.99
C GLY A 33 -12.61 5.17 -24.86
N GLU A 34 -12.09 5.44 -23.65
CA GLU A 34 -11.36 6.68 -23.35
C GLU A 34 -9.85 6.47 -23.12
N ILE A 35 -9.42 5.22 -22.95
CA ILE A 35 -8.02 4.92 -22.63
C ILE A 35 -7.08 5.27 -23.79
N ASN A 36 -5.98 5.95 -23.47
CA ASN A 36 -4.93 6.24 -24.44
C ASN A 36 -4.08 4.98 -24.66
N LEU A 37 -4.44 4.17 -25.66
CA LEU A 37 -3.75 2.92 -25.99
C LEU A 37 -2.23 3.09 -26.26
N PRO A 38 -1.76 4.12 -27.01
CA PRO A 38 -0.33 4.38 -27.14
C PRO A 38 0.38 4.58 -25.80
N LYS A 39 -0.23 5.34 -24.89
CA LYS A 39 0.35 5.61 -23.57
C LYS A 39 0.34 4.36 -22.69
N LEU A 40 -0.71 3.54 -22.76
CA LEU A 40 -0.79 2.25 -22.08
C LEU A 40 0.30 1.29 -22.59
N ALA A 41 0.47 1.19 -23.91
CA ALA A 41 1.51 0.37 -24.52
C ALA A 41 2.90 0.83 -24.08
N LEU A 42 3.14 2.14 -24.06
CA LEU A 42 4.40 2.71 -23.58
C LEU A 42 4.65 2.41 -22.09
N ALA A 43 3.63 2.53 -21.24
CA ALA A 43 3.73 2.17 -19.82
C ALA A 43 4.09 0.69 -19.65
N TRP A 44 3.44 -0.21 -20.39
CA TRP A 44 3.77 -1.64 -20.39
C TRP A 44 5.20 -1.92 -20.88
N VAL A 45 5.65 -1.20 -21.90
CA VAL A 45 7.03 -1.31 -22.40
C VAL A 45 8.04 -0.91 -21.32
N ILE A 46 7.80 0.20 -20.61
CA ILE A 46 8.69 0.72 -19.58
C ILE A 46 8.70 -0.18 -18.33
N LEU A 47 7.53 -0.64 -17.88
CA LEU A 47 7.38 -1.35 -16.61
C LEU A 47 7.62 -2.86 -16.69
N ALA A 48 7.33 -3.47 -17.84
CA ALA A 48 7.39 -4.92 -18.00
C ALA A 48 8.37 -5.35 -19.09
N LEU A 49 8.24 -4.83 -20.32
CA LEU A 49 9.03 -5.33 -21.45
C LEU A 49 10.52 -5.02 -21.31
N ILE A 50 10.89 -3.76 -21.06
CA ILE A 50 12.30 -3.35 -20.95
C ILE A 50 12.97 -4.05 -19.76
N PRO A 51 12.42 -4.01 -18.53
CA PRO A 51 12.96 -4.76 -17.40
C PRO A 51 13.08 -6.25 -17.70
N GLY A 52 12.06 -6.80 -18.37
CA GLY A 52 12.03 -8.19 -18.81
C GLY A 52 13.17 -8.52 -19.77
N VAL A 53 13.31 -7.82 -20.89
CA VAL A 53 14.39 -8.05 -21.87
C VAL A 53 15.75 -7.89 -21.22
N LEU A 54 15.95 -6.86 -20.40
CA LEU A 54 17.22 -6.63 -19.69
C LEU A 54 17.57 -7.80 -18.77
N LEU A 55 16.62 -8.35 -18.01
CA LEU A 55 16.84 -9.50 -17.14
C LEU A 55 17.34 -10.72 -17.92
N GLY A 56 16.75 -10.99 -19.09
CA GLY A 56 17.10 -12.14 -19.93
C GLY A 56 18.35 -11.97 -20.78
N LEU A 57 18.77 -10.73 -21.04
CA LEU A 57 20.03 -10.41 -21.72
C LEU A 57 21.25 -10.54 -20.81
N VAL A 58 21.09 -10.39 -19.49
CA VAL A 58 22.22 -10.40 -18.54
C VAL A 58 23.05 -11.69 -18.64
N PRO A 59 22.48 -12.92 -18.65
CA PRO A 59 23.26 -14.15 -18.83
C PRO A 59 24.04 -14.18 -20.15
N LEU A 60 23.44 -13.69 -21.23
CA LEU A 60 24.05 -13.65 -22.56
C LEU A 60 25.26 -12.69 -22.60
N ILE A 61 25.12 -11.50 -22.03
CA ILE A 61 26.20 -10.50 -21.95
C ILE A 61 27.31 -11.00 -21.02
N ALA A 62 26.94 -11.57 -19.86
CA ALA A 62 27.89 -12.10 -18.88
C ALA A 62 28.75 -13.21 -19.49
N THR A 63 28.14 -14.15 -20.21
CA THR A 63 28.84 -15.28 -20.85
C THR A 63 29.64 -14.86 -22.08
N ALA A 64 29.15 -13.91 -22.88
CA ALA A 64 29.91 -13.33 -24.00
C ALA A 64 31.16 -12.59 -23.51
N TRP A 65 31.04 -11.84 -22.42
CA TRP A 65 32.20 -11.19 -21.79
C TRP A 65 33.17 -12.23 -21.21
N PHE A 66 32.66 -13.21 -20.46
CA PHE A 66 33.49 -14.25 -19.84
C PHE A 66 34.27 -15.06 -20.88
N SER A 67 33.63 -15.49 -21.97
CA SER A 67 34.30 -16.20 -23.07
C SER A 67 35.38 -15.35 -23.73
N SER A 68 35.09 -14.07 -24.03
CA SER A 68 36.06 -13.14 -24.61
C SER A 68 37.30 -12.94 -23.72
N VAL A 69 37.11 -12.93 -22.39
CA VAL A 69 38.21 -12.85 -21.43
C VAL A 69 38.95 -14.18 -21.34
N SER A 70 38.24 -15.30 -21.15
CA SER A 70 38.80 -16.64 -20.98
C SER A 70 39.66 -17.08 -22.18
N ASP A 71 39.22 -16.80 -23.41
CA ASP A 71 39.97 -17.11 -24.63
C ASP A 71 41.31 -16.35 -24.68
N ARG A 72 41.36 -15.15 -24.10
CA ARG A 72 42.59 -14.37 -23.98
C ARG A 72 43.45 -14.80 -22.80
N VAL A 73 42.87 -15.37 -21.73
CA VAL A 73 43.60 -15.88 -20.56
C VAL A 73 44.43 -17.12 -20.90
N HIS A 74 43.88 -18.06 -21.68
CA HIS A 74 44.57 -19.30 -22.05
C HIS A 74 45.81 -19.09 -22.94
N ALA A 75 45.96 -17.90 -23.53
CA ALA A 75 47.02 -17.59 -24.47
C ALA A 75 48.31 -17.04 -23.83
N ILE A 76 48.43 -16.97 -22.49
CA ILE A 76 49.48 -16.13 -21.89
C ILE A 76 50.25 -16.75 -20.72
N ALA A 77 51.58 -16.79 -20.86
CA ALA A 77 52.55 -17.09 -19.82
C ALA A 77 53.41 -15.83 -19.52
N GLY A 78 53.11 -15.09 -18.44
CA GLY A 78 53.91 -13.93 -18.02
C GLY A 78 53.29 -13.04 -16.93
N ILE A 79 54.12 -12.28 -16.20
CA ILE A 79 53.71 -11.38 -15.10
C ILE A 79 52.87 -10.18 -15.60
N GLY A 80 53.24 -9.58 -16.75
CA GLY A 80 52.45 -8.48 -17.35
C GLY A 80 51.03 -8.91 -17.74
N SER A 81 50.86 -10.19 -18.01
CA SER A 81 49.60 -10.83 -18.38
C SER A 81 48.70 -11.04 -17.17
N LEU A 82 49.28 -11.37 -16.00
CA LEU A 82 48.57 -11.37 -14.72
C LEU A 82 48.08 -9.97 -14.34
N MET A 83 48.89 -8.92 -14.58
CA MET A 83 48.46 -7.54 -14.37
C MET A 83 47.34 -7.11 -15.31
N LEU A 84 47.40 -7.51 -16.59
CA LEU A 84 46.33 -7.29 -17.55
C LEU A 84 45.05 -8.05 -17.14
N LEU A 85 45.17 -9.28 -16.66
CA LEU A 85 44.06 -10.09 -16.15
C LEU A 85 43.42 -9.42 -14.94
N ALA A 86 44.23 -8.92 -14.00
CA ALA A 86 43.75 -8.20 -12.82
C ALA A 86 43.05 -6.90 -13.23
N LEU A 87 43.56 -6.18 -14.23
CA LEU A 87 42.92 -4.98 -14.78
C LEU A 87 41.60 -5.31 -15.49
N VAL A 88 41.56 -6.36 -16.32
CA VAL A 88 40.34 -6.82 -17.01
C VAL A 88 39.32 -7.35 -16.01
N ALA A 89 39.73 -8.08 -14.98
CA ALA A 89 38.87 -8.52 -13.89
C ALA A 89 38.35 -7.33 -13.06
N ALA A 90 39.18 -6.32 -12.80
CA ALA A 90 38.75 -5.08 -12.13
C ALA A 90 37.75 -4.31 -13.01
N ILE A 91 38.04 -4.10 -14.29
CA ILE A 91 37.11 -3.47 -15.24
C ILE A 91 35.82 -4.28 -15.34
N GLY A 92 35.91 -5.60 -15.43
CA GLY A 92 34.77 -6.51 -15.42
C GLY A 92 33.93 -6.39 -14.15
N TRP A 93 34.57 -6.34 -12.98
CA TRP A 93 33.90 -6.15 -11.69
C TRP A 93 33.18 -4.80 -11.61
N TYR A 94 33.86 -3.71 -12.00
CA TYR A 94 33.27 -2.37 -11.99
C TYR A 94 32.21 -2.15 -13.08
N ALA A 95 32.32 -2.83 -14.23
CA ALA A 95 31.33 -2.76 -15.32
C ALA A 95 30.11 -3.68 -15.08
N PHE A 96 30.31 -4.85 -14.45
CA PHE A 96 29.24 -5.81 -14.18
C PHE A 96 28.41 -5.43 -12.95
N ARG A 97 29.00 -4.74 -11.96
CA ARG A 97 28.28 -4.31 -10.75
C ARG A 97 27.06 -3.41 -11.04
N PRO A 98 27.12 -2.41 -11.93
CA PRO A 98 25.94 -1.67 -12.38
C PRO A 98 24.90 -2.56 -13.09
N LEU A 99 25.32 -3.47 -13.97
CA LEU A 99 24.41 -4.37 -14.70
C LEU A 99 23.67 -5.33 -13.76
N PHE A 100 24.38 -5.88 -12.77
CA PHE A 100 23.79 -6.73 -11.75
C PHE A 100 22.76 -5.96 -10.92
N ARG A 101 23.07 -4.73 -10.48
CA ARG A 101 22.10 -3.88 -9.77
C ARG A 101 20.87 -3.56 -10.60
N VAL A 102 21.03 -3.34 -11.91
CA VAL A 102 19.91 -3.14 -12.83
C VAL A 102 19.07 -4.42 -12.92
N ALA A 103 19.69 -5.58 -13.05
CA ALA A 103 18.99 -6.88 -13.09
C ALA A 103 18.23 -7.14 -11.79
N GLU A 104 18.86 -6.90 -10.64
CA GLU A 104 18.26 -7.03 -9.31
C GLU A 104 17.03 -6.12 -9.19
N ARG A 105 17.16 -4.82 -9.51
CA ARG A 105 16.03 -3.89 -9.46
C ARG A 105 14.89 -4.32 -10.39
N ASN A 106 15.21 -4.75 -11.61
CA ASN A 106 14.22 -5.20 -12.58
C ASN A 106 13.52 -6.49 -12.12
N PHE A 107 14.26 -7.42 -11.51
CA PHE A 107 13.71 -8.63 -10.92
C PHE A 107 12.73 -8.31 -9.80
N TRP A 108 13.10 -7.43 -8.87
CA TRP A 108 12.22 -7.03 -7.76
C TRP A 108 10.97 -6.28 -8.25
N SER A 109 11.13 -5.42 -9.26
CA SER A 109 10.01 -4.71 -9.90
C SER A 109 9.03 -5.68 -10.59
N LEU A 110 9.54 -6.65 -11.36
CA LEU A 110 8.70 -7.67 -11.99
C LEU A 110 8.06 -8.61 -10.95
N ASN A 111 8.76 -8.89 -9.85
CA ASN A 111 8.22 -9.67 -8.75
C ASN A 111 7.01 -8.97 -8.09
N SER A 112 7.10 -7.67 -7.81
CA SER A 112 5.97 -6.90 -7.25
C SER A 112 4.83 -6.72 -8.23
N LEU A 113 5.10 -6.62 -9.54
CA LEU A 113 4.10 -6.37 -10.56
C LEU A 113 3.36 -7.63 -11.02
N VAL A 114 4.05 -8.77 -11.08
CA VAL A 114 3.55 -10.00 -11.73
C VAL A 114 3.49 -11.18 -10.77
N VAL A 115 4.58 -11.48 -10.08
CA VAL A 115 4.73 -12.73 -9.31
C VAL A 115 3.84 -12.72 -8.07
N GLN A 116 3.96 -11.70 -7.22
CA GLN A 116 3.16 -11.63 -5.98
C GLN A 116 1.66 -11.47 -6.28
N PRO A 117 1.23 -10.59 -7.22
CA PRO A 117 -0.18 -10.52 -7.60
C PRO A 117 -0.70 -11.83 -8.21
N GLY A 118 0.11 -12.52 -9.00
CA GLY A 118 -0.26 -13.82 -9.57
C GLY A 118 -0.53 -14.88 -8.50
N TYR A 119 0.36 -14.99 -7.50
CA TYR A 119 0.13 -15.88 -6.36
C TYR A 119 -1.10 -15.46 -5.54
N ALA A 120 -1.24 -14.17 -5.22
CA ALA A 120 -2.39 -13.65 -4.47
C ALA A 120 -3.72 -13.95 -5.18
N LEU A 121 -3.78 -13.76 -6.50
CA LEU A 121 -4.92 -14.10 -7.34
C LEU A 121 -5.25 -15.60 -7.25
N CYS A 122 -4.26 -16.48 -7.37
CA CYS A 122 -4.48 -17.93 -7.23
C CYS A 122 -5.00 -18.29 -5.83
N ARG A 123 -4.41 -17.69 -4.78
CA ARG A 123 -4.78 -17.93 -3.38
C ARG A 123 -6.20 -17.50 -3.08
N GLU A 124 -6.54 -16.25 -3.39
CA GLU A 124 -7.88 -15.72 -3.15
C GLU A 124 -8.92 -16.34 -4.10
N GLY A 125 -8.55 -16.70 -5.32
CA GLY A 125 -9.41 -17.41 -6.26
C GLY A 125 -9.82 -18.78 -5.73
N LEU A 126 -8.84 -19.57 -5.28
CA LEU A 126 -9.11 -20.89 -4.72
C LEU A 126 -9.88 -20.79 -3.40
N ARG A 127 -9.53 -19.83 -2.54
CA ARG A 127 -10.24 -19.57 -1.28
C ARG A 127 -11.69 -19.13 -1.53
N HIS A 128 -11.92 -18.20 -2.46
CA HIS A 128 -13.26 -17.72 -2.80
C HIS A 128 -14.13 -18.84 -3.36
N LEU A 129 -13.57 -19.74 -4.19
CA LEU A 129 -14.28 -20.92 -4.67
C LEU A 129 -14.57 -21.91 -3.54
N ALA A 130 -13.60 -22.21 -2.69
CA ALA A 130 -13.73 -23.18 -1.61
C ALA A 130 -14.73 -22.73 -0.54
N GLU A 131 -14.72 -21.44 -0.18
CA GLU A 131 -15.63 -20.87 0.82
C GLU A 131 -17.11 -20.93 0.38
N ARG A 132 -17.40 -20.99 -0.93
CA ARG A 132 -18.79 -21.21 -1.44
C ARG A 132 -19.39 -22.55 -1.02
N PHE A 133 -18.55 -23.53 -0.67
CA PHE A 133 -18.99 -24.85 -0.22
C PHE A 133 -19.05 -24.97 1.31
N LEU A 134 -18.72 -23.92 2.05
CA LEU A 134 -18.93 -23.89 3.49
C LEU A 134 -20.37 -23.50 3.81
N SER A 135 -20.98 -24.19 4.77
CA SER A 135 -22.23 -23.75 5.39
C SER A 135 -22.03 -22.41 6.08
N HIS A 136 -23.05 -21.55 6.08
CA HIS A 136 -23.03 -20.28 6.82
C HIS A 136 -22.64 -20.47 8.30
N ASP A 137 -23.09 -21.58 8.91
CA ASP A 137 -22.82 -21.93 10.32
C ASP A 137 -21.48 -22.63 10.56
N ALA A 138 -20.57 -22.68 9.58
CA ALA A 138 -19.27 -23.31 9.79
C ALA A 138 -18.53 -22.63 10.95
N ASN A 139 -18.05 -23.40 11.92
CA ASN A 139 -17.19 -22.87 12.99
C ASN A 139 -15.94 -22.21 12.38
N GLU A 140 -15.50 -21.10 12.98
CA GLU A 140 -14.27 -20.39 12.66
C GLU A 140 -13.03 -21.29 12.55
N ALA A 141 -12.91 -22.34 13.38
CA ALA A 141 -11.81 -23.32 13.27
C ALA A 141 -11.80 -24.04 11.91
N ARG A 142 -12.99 -24.38 11.38
CA ARG A 142 -13.15 -25.01 10.06
C ARG A 142 -12.85 -24.02 8.93
N ARG A 143 -13.27 -22.75 9.08
CA ARG A 143 -12.89 -21.66 8.15
C ARG A 143 -11.38 -21.48 8.09
N ALA A 144 -10.72 -21.42 9.25
CA ALA A 144 -9.28 -21.32 9.34
C ALA A 144 -8.58 -22.52 8.69
N TYR A 145 -9.01 -23.76 8.98
CA TYR A 145 -8.43 -24.95 8.33
C TYR A 145 -8.59 -24.89 6.81
N LEU A 146 -9.76 -24.52 6.31
CA LEU A 146 -9.99 -24.42 4.87
C LEU A 146 -9.05 -23.40 4.23
N ARG A 147 -8.88 -22.22 4.83
CA ARG A 147 -7.98 -21.17 4.32
C ARG A 147 -6.54 -21.62 4.27
N ALA A 148 -6.08 -22.28 5.33
CA ALA A 148 -4.76 -22.88 5.38
C ALA A 148 -4.57 -23.91 4.24
N ALA A 149 -5.54 -24.81 4.05
CA ALA A 149 -5.49 -25.80 2.99
C ALA A 149 -5.53 -25.17 1.59
N THR A 150 -6.36 -24.14 1.37
CA THR A 150 -6.42 -23.43 0.10
C THR A 150 -5.16 -22.62 -0.18
N ALA A 151 -4.46 -22.11 0.83
CA ALA A 151 -3.18 -21.44 0.64
C ALA A 151 -2.09 -22.41 0.14
N ILE A 152 -2.02 -23.61 0.72
CA ILE A 152 -1.13 -24.68 0.25
C ILE A 152 -1.52 -25.12 -1.16
N GLY A 153 -2.81 -25.37 -1.39
CA GLY A 153 -3.34 -25.77 -2.69
C GLY A 153 -3.06 -24.74 -3.78
N ALA A 154 -3.19 -23.44 -3.47
CA ALA A 154 -2.86 -22.37 -4.39
C ALA A 154 -1.36 -22.30 -4.68
N GLY A 155 -0.50 -22.54 -3.69
CA GLY A 155 0.95 -22.64 -3.89
C GLY A 155 1.33 -23.78 -4.82
N VAL A 156 0.74 -24.97 -4.65
CA VAL A 156 0.95 -26.12 -5.53
C VAL A 156 0.43 -25.84 -6.94
N LEU A 157 -0.77 -25.28 -7.06
CA LEU A 157 -1.38 -24.94 -8.34
C LEU A 157 -0.53 -23.92 -9.12
N ALA A 158 -0.18 -22.80 -8.48
CA ALA A 158 0.66 -21.77 -9.09
C ALA A 158 2.05 -22.31 -9.44
N CYS A 159 2.62 -23.18 -8.61
CA CYS A 159 3.87 -23.89 -8.91
C CYS A 159 3.76 -24.76 -10.17
N GLY A 160 2.68 -25.54 -10.30
CA GLY A 160 2.43 -26.36 -11.48
C GLY A 160 2.27 -25.52 -12.77
N VAL A 161 1.46 -24.46 -12.71
CA VAL A 161 1.24 -23.55 -13.84
C VAL A 161 2.55 -22.84 -14.24
N ALA A 162 3.29 -22.30 -13.28
CA ALA A 162 4.55 -21.63 -13.54
C ALA A 162 5.62 -22.59 -14.09
N SER A 163 5.69 -23.83 -13.57
CA SER A 163 6.57 -24.87 -14.12
C SER A 163 6.21 -25.21 -15.57
N ALA A 164 4.93 -25.28 -15.91
CA ALA A 164 4.50 -25.50 -17.29
C ALA A 164 4.92 -24.33 -18.20
N ILE A 165 4.78 -23.07 -17.76
CA ILE A 165 5.26 -21.90 -18.50
C ILE A 165 6.78 -21.93 -18.68
N ALA A 166 7.53 -22.31 -17.65
CA ALA A 166 8.99 -22.44 -17.75
C ALA A 166 9.39 -23.52 -18.78
N LEU A 167 8.72 -24.68 -18.76
CA LEU A 167 8.95 -25.79 -19.68
C LEU A 167 8.59 -25.44 -21.14
N THR A 168 7.54 -24.66 -21.37
CA THR A 168 7.17 -24.23 -22.73
C THR A 168 8.10 -23.14 -23.27
N ALA A 169 8.61 -22.25 -22.41
CA ALA A 169 9.59 -21.25 -22.79
C ALA A 169 11.01 -21.83 -22.99
N TRP A 170 11.35 -22.92 -22.29
CA TRP A 170 12.69 -23.50 -22.24
C TRP A 170 13.34 -23.76 -23.62
N PRO A 171 12.65 -24.33 -24.63
CA PRO A 171 13.25 -24.60 -25.94
C PRO A 171 13.69 -23.33 -26.69
N HIS A 172 13.15 -22.17 -26.31
CA HIS A 172 13.48 -20.88 -26.90
C HIS A 172 14.55 -20.12 -26.12
N THR A 173 15.01 -20.66 -24.98
CA THR A 173 16.05 -20.04 -24.15
C THR A 173 17.43 -20.16 -24.79
N ARG A 174 18.29 -19.20 -24.47
CA ARG A 174 19.72 -19.24 -24.83
C ARG A 174 20.50 -18.64 -23.67
N TRP A 175 21.33 -19.44 -23.03
CA TRP A 175 22.07 -19.01 -21.82
C TRP A 175 23.50 -18.55 -22.12
N SER A 176 23.98 -18.76 -23.36
CA SER A 176 25.32 -18.36 -23.80
C SER A 176 25.26 -17.39 -24.98
N GLY A 177 25.90 -16.23 -24.82
CA GLY A 177 26.10 -15.23 -25.87
C GLY A 177 27.51 -15.32 -26.48
N GLY A 178 27.69 -14.72 -27.66
CA GLY A 178 28.99 -14.57 -28.32
C GLY A 178 29.14 -13.19 -28.98
N MET A 179 30.38 -12.82 -29.32
CA MET A 179 30.67 -11.49 -29.92
C MET A 179 29.97 -11.26 -31.27
N ALA A 180 29.63 -12.34 -31.99
CA ALA A 180 28.85 -12.26 -33.23
C ALA A 180 27.43 -11.72 -33.01
N ASP A 181 26.88 -11.82 -31.80
CA ASP A 181 25.56 -11.29 -31.48
C ASP A 181 25.53 -9.75 -31.48
N LEU A 182 26.70 -9.07 -31.40
CA LEU A 182 26.79 -7.61 -31.54
C LEU A 182 26.52 -7.14 -32.98
N ALA A 183 26.74 -8.02 -33.97
CA ALA A 183 26.50 -7.70 -35.37
C ALA A 183 25.02 -7.79 -35.76
N ASP A 184 24.20 -8.52 -34.99
CA ASP A 184 22.76 -8.63 -35.19
C ASP A 184 22.01 -8.77 -33.84
N PRO A 185 21.88 -7.67 -33.09
CA PRO A 185 21.31 -7.68 -31.74
C PRO A 185 19.83 -8.07 -31.71
N LEU A 186 19.11 -7.95 -32.82
CA LEU A 186 17.70 -8.31 -32.91
C LEU A 186 17.48 -9.83 -32.73
N ARG A 187 18.48 -10.66 -33.05
CA ARG A 187 18.44 -12.11 -32.78
C ARG A 187 18.37 -12.45 -31.31
N LEU A 188 18.76 -11.53 -30.43
CA LEU A 188 18.74 -11.74 -28.98
C LEU A 188 17.38 -11.43 -28.34
N VAL A 189 16.45 -10.80 -29.06
CA VAL A 189 15.15 -10.41 -28.48
C VAL A 189 14.35 -11.63 -28.01
N VAL A 190 14.15 -12.62 -28.89
CA VAL A 190 13.39 -13.83 -28.55
C VAL A 190 14.07 -14.64 -27.44
N PRO A 191 15.39 -14.95 -27.53
CA PRO A 191 16.05 -15.66 -26.44
C PRO A 191 16.09 -14.88 -25.13
N ALA A 192 16.22 -13.55 -25.15
CA ALA A 192 16.15 -12.74 -23.94
C ALA A 192 14.76 -12.83 -23.29
N LEU A 193 13.68 -12.68 -24.07
CA LEU A 193 12.32 -12.85 -23.56
C LEU A 193 12.09 -14.27 -23.02
N ALA A 194 12.55 -15.30 -23.73
CA ALA A 194 12.44 -16.69 -23.28
C ALA A 194 13.21 -16.93 -21.98
N ASN A 195 14.45 -16.44 -21.88
CA ASN A 195 15.24 -16.51 -20.65
C ASN A 195 14.50 -15.85 -19.49
N THR A 196 13.96 -14.65 -19.69
CA THR A 196 13.19 -13.92 -18.68
C THR A 196 11.97 -14.70 -18.23
N VAL A 197 11.17 -15.20 -19.17
CA VAL A 197 9.99 -16.01 -18.85
C VAL A 197 10.41 -17.25 -18.06
N SER A 198 11.47 -17.96 -18.48
CA SER A 198 11.97 -19.13 -17.76
C SER A 198 12.48 -18.79 -16.35
N VAL A 199 13.26 -17.71 -16.16
CA VAL A 199 13.72 -17.26 -14.84
C VAL A 199 12.55 -16.89 -13.95
N MET A 200 11.65 -16.03 -14.43
CA MET A 200 10.51 -15.54 -13.64
C MET A 200 9.53 -16.66 -13.31
N ALA A 201 9.29 -17.59 -14.25
CA ALA A 201 8.40 -18.72 -14.03
C ALA A 201 9.01 -19.77 -13.08
N ALA A 202 10.31 -20.07 -13.20
CA ALA A 202 11.00 -20.94 -12.25
C ALA A 202 11.02 -20.35 -10.84
N TYR A 203 11.27 -19.04 -10.73
CA TYR A 203 11.19 -18.33 -9.46
C TYR A 203 9.76 -18.32 -8.91
N LEU A 204 8.75 -17.98 -9.72
CA LEU A 204 7.34 -18.04 -9.31
C LEU A 204 6.95 -19.44 -8.85
N ALA A 205 7.47 -20.50 -9.47
CA ALA A 205 7.19 -21.86 -9.06
C ALA A 205 7.72 -22.16 -7.65
N ALA A 206 8.99 -21.88 -7.41
CA ALA A 206 9.62 -22.07 -6.11
C ALA A 206 9.02 -21.14 -5.03
N ALA A 207 8.81 -19.88 -5.37
CA ALA A 207 8.22 -18.87 -4.50
C ALA A 207 6.79 -19.22 -4.12
N SER A 208 5.94 -19.61 -5.09
CA SER A 208 4.54 -19.98 -4.81
C SER A 208 4.43 -21.20 -3.91
N LEU A 209 5.30 -22.20 -4.08
CA LEU A 209 5.31 -23.35 -3.18
C LEU A 209 5.72 -22.94 -1.77
N THR A 210 6.78 -22.12 -1.65
CA THR A 210 7.28 -21.61 -0.37
C THR A 210 6.23 -20.74 0.33
N TRP A 211 5.60 -19.82 -0.40
CA TRP A 211 4.55 -18.96 0.11
C TRP A 211 3.29 -19.75 0.43
N GLY A 212 2.88 -20.72 -0.38
CA GLY A 212 1.75 -21.60 -0.08
C GLY A 212 1.93 -22.37 1.23
N ILE A 213 3.13 -22.90 1.47
CA ILE A 213 3.46 -23.57 2.74
C ILE A 213 3.50 -22.56 3.90
N ALA A 214 4.11 -21.40 3.71
CA ALA A 214 4.22 -20.36 4.74
C ALA A 214 2.85 -19.76 5.12
N ASP A 215 2.00 -19.50 4.13
CA ASP A 215 0.62 -19.01 4.29
C ASP A 215 -0.29 -20.09 4.87
N GLY A 216 -0.09 -21.36 4.51
CA GLY A 216 -0.83 -22.48 5.08
C GLY A 216 -0.46 -22.82 6.52
N SER A 217 0.79 -22.56 6.92
CA SER A 217 1.29 -22.83 8.28
C SER A 217 1.16 -21.65 9.24
N MET A 218 0.88 -20.45 8.75
CA MET A 218 0.62 -19.30 9.62
C MET A 218 -0.80 -19.32 10.20
N ASP A 219 -0.96 -18.62 11.32
CA ASP A 219 -2.27 -18.42 11.93
C ASP A 219 -3.19 -17.64 10.99
N GLN A 220 -4.32 -18.25 10.65
CA GLN A 220 -5.29 -17.66 9.74
C GLN A 220 -6.09 -16.53 10.41
N PRO A 221 -6.54 -15.52 9.65
CA PRO A 221 -7.32 -14.41 10.18
C PRO A 221 -8.65 -14.91 10.77
N ARG A 222 -8.93 -14.43 11.97
CA ARG A 222 -10.07 -14.79 12.82
C ARG A 222 -10.68 -13.56 13.46
N ASP A 223 -11.97 -13.59 13.69
CA ASP A 223 -12.69 -12.57 14.46
C ASP A 223 -12.19 -12.57 15.91
N LEU A 224 -12.21 -11.39 16.54
CA LEU A 224 -11.87 -11.29 17.94
C LEU A 224 -13.11 -11.61 18.79
N VAL A 225 -13.14 -12.81 19.38
CA VAL A 225 -14.30 -13.28 20.16
C VAL A 225 -14.50 -12.51 21.46
N ASN A 226 -13.41 -12.14 22.14
CA ASN A 226 -13.44 -11.42 23.41
C ASN A 226 -12.34 -10.37 23.45
N PHE A 227 -12.65 -9.20 24.01
CA PHE A 227 -11.68 -8.18 24.37
C PHE A 227 -10.95 -8.55 25.67
N ASP A 228 -9.76 -7.99 25.83
CA ASP A 228 -8.95 -8.23 27.01
C ASP A 228 -9.56 -7.55 28.24
N LYS A 229 -9.38 -8.17 29.41
CA LYS A 229 -9.75 -7.60 30.70
C LYS A 229 -8.48 -7.31 31.49
N VAL A 230 -8.33 -6.07 31.93
CA VAL A 230 -7.19 -5.61 32.73
C VAL A 230 -7.70 -4.87 33.98
N PRO A 231 -6.92 -4.88 35.10
CA PRO A 231 -7.26 -4.09 36.28
C PRO A 231 -7.47 -2.60 35.99
N ALA A 232 -8.22 -1.90 36.84
CA ALA A 232 -8.51 -0.47 36.64
C ALA A 232 -7.27 0.44 36.76
N ASN A 233 -6.25 0.00 37.50
CA ASN A 233 -5.05 0.77 37.82
C ASN A 233 -3.90 0.63 36.81
N VAL A 234 -4.06 -0.17 35.75
CA VAL A 234 -3.02 -0.27 34.71
C VAL A 234 -3.05 0.97 33.81
N ARG A 235 -1.89 1.29 33.21
CA ARG A 235 -1.79 2.35 32.21
C ARG A 235 -2.69 2.05 31.00
N ARG A 236 -3.41 3.06 30.55
CA ARG A 236 -4.34 3.01 29.40
C ARG A 236 -4.02 4.11 28.42
N TRP A 237 -4.33 3.86 27.15
CA TRP A 237 -4.23 4.83 26.07
C TRP A 237 -5.53 4.83 25.27
N ARG A 238 -6.13 6.00 25.07
CA ARG A 238 -7.35 6.21 24.29
C ARG A 238 -7.00 6.71 22.91
N VAL A 239 -7.43 5.95 21.91
CA VAL A 239 -7.09 6.14 20.50
C VAL A 239 -8.36 6.33 19.70
N ALA A 240 -8.60 7.54 19.22
CA ALA A 240 -9.60 7.74 18.16
C ALA A 240 -9.02 7.22 16.85
N HIS A 241 -9.73 6.31 16.16
CA HIS A 241 -9.29 5.73 14.90
C HIS A 241 -10.30 6.08 13.81
N LEU A 242 -9.88 6.96 12.90
CA LEU A 242 -10.61 7.32 11.69
C LEU A 242 -9.88 6.75 10.47
N SER A 243 -10.61 6.61 9.38
CA SER A 243 -10.04 6.27 8.07
C SER A 243 -11.01 6.71 6.97
N ASP A 244 -10.51 6.80 5.74
CA ASP A 244 -11.35 6.90 4.55
C ASP A 244 -12.31 8.10 4.64
N ILE A 245 -11.74 9.28 4.91
CA ILE A 245 -12.50 10.52 5.08
C ILE A 245 -12.98 11.05 3.73
N HIS A 246 -12.16 10.91 2.68
CA HIS A 246 -12.43 11.38 1.32
C HIS A 246 -12.98 12.81 1.28
N VAL A 247 -12.17 13.77 1.73
CA VAL A 247 -12.48 15.20 1.57
C VAL A 247 -12.58 15.53 0.08
N VAL A 248 -13.64 16.25 -0.27
CA VAL A 248 -13.85 16.83 -1.61
C VAL A 248 -13.53 18.33 -1.58
N GLY A 249 -13.11 18.89 -2.71
CA GLY A 249 -12.75 20.32 -2.80
C GLY A 249 -13.96 21.25 -2.97
N GLU A 250 -15.14 20.70 -3.22
CA GLU A 250 -16.36 21.45 -3.51
C GLU A 250 -17.41 21.27 -2.41
N ARG A 251 -18.11 22.36 -2.05
CA ARG A 251 -19.22 22.33 -1.08
C ARG A 251 -20.30 21.29 -1.40
N TYR A 252 -20.55 21.05 -2.68
CA TYR A 252 -21.55 20.07 -3.16
C TYR A 252 -20.90 18.90 -3.89
N GLY A 253 -19.60 18.67 -3.70
CA GLY A 253 -18.87 17.61 -4.40
C GLY A 253 -19.28 16.21 -3.92
N PHE A 254 -19.20 15.25 -4.83
CA PHE A 254 -19.38 13.82 -4.56
C PHE A 254 -18.04 13.08 -4.65
N ARG A 255 -17.91 12.03 -3.83
CA ARG A 255 -16.72 11.17 -3.83
C ARG A 255 -16.73 10.23 -5.03
N ILE A 256 -15.55 9.94 -5.57
CA ILE A 256 -15.38 9.04 -6.73
C ILE A 256 -16.10 7.71 -6.50
N GLU A 257 -15.88 7.05 -5.36
CA GLU A 257 -16.40 5.70 -5.13
C GLU A 257 -17.90 5.67 -4.89
N SER A 258 -18.41 6.58 -4.06
CA SER A 258 -19.80 6.59 -3.66
C SER A 258 -20.73 7.23 -4.70
N GLY A 259 -20.23 8.19 -5.49
CA GLY A 259 -21.10 9.05 -6.31
C GLY A 259 -22.26 9.60 -5.47
N ARG A 260 -23.46 9.62 -6.04
CA ARG A 260 -24.70 10.02 -5.34
C ARG A 260 -25.26 8.96 -4.39
N ALA A 261 -24.56 7.85 -4.16
CA ALA A 261 -24.91 6.90 -3.09
C ALA A 261 -24.22 7.23 -1.75
N GLY A 262 -23.32 8.23 -1.73
CA GLY A 262 -22.65 8.69 -0.52
C GLY A 262 -23.05 10.11 -0.11
N PRO A 263 -22.34 10.68 0.87
CA PRO A 263 -22.61 12.04 1.33
C PRO A 263 -22.07 13.07 0.34
N ARG A 264 -22.70 14.23 0.37
CA ARG A 264 -22.30 15.40 -0.42
C ARG A 264 -21.50 16.37 0.45
N GLY A 265 -20.48 17.02 -0.10
CA GLY A 265 -19.74 18.06 0.62
C GLY A 265 -18.94 17.53 1.80
N ASN A 266 -18.53 18.38 2.75
CA ASN A 266 -17.66 17.99 3.87
C ASN A 266 -18.33 18.12 5.24
N GLU A 267 -19.65 18.35 5.26
CA GLU A 267 -20.44 18.58 6.46
C GLU A 267 -20.30 17.43 7.47
N ARG A 268 -20.35 16.18 7.00
CA ARG A 268 -20.17 15.00 7.86
C ARG A 268 -18.79 14.95 8.52
N LEU A 269 -17.72 15.33 7.81
CA LEU A 269 -16.39 15.44 8.44
C LEU A 269 -16.39 16.50 9.55
N HIS A 270 -17.02 17.65 9.32
CA HIS A 270 -17.10 18.69 10.34
C HIS A 270 -17.85 18.22 11.59
N GLU A 271 -18.93 17.46 11.42
CA GLU A 271 -19.65 16.84 12.54
C GLU A 271 -18.77 15.81 13.27
N VAL A 272 -18.03 14.96 12.56
CA VAL A 272 -17.10 13.99 13.16
C VAL A 272 -16.04 14.69 14.01
N LEU A 273 -15.42 15.74 13.49
CA LEU A 273 -14.39 16.50 14.22
C LEU A 273 -14.97 17.23 15.44
N ALA A 274 -16.15 17.85 15.30
CA ALA A 274 -16.84 18.48 16.44
C ALA A 274 -17.21 17.46 17.51
N ARG A 275 -17.66 16.26 17.11
CA ARG A 275 -17.98 15.17 18.03
C ARG A 275 -16.74 14.65 18.75
N LEU A 276 -15.63 14.46 18.02
CA LEU A 276 -14.35 14.08 18.60
C LEU A 276 -13.81 15.10 19.58
N ASP A 277 -13.93 16.40 19.28
CA ASP A 277 -13.48 17.48 20.16
C ASP A 277 -14.29 17.49 21.47
N ALA A 278 -15.61 17.28 21.39
CA ALA A 278 -16.47 17.12 22.55
C ALA A 278 -16.12 15.87 23.38
N VAL A 279 -15.78 14.75 22.72
CA VAL A 279 -15.33 13.54 23.43
C VAL A 279 -14.00 13.81 24.12
N HIS A 280 -13.04 14.45 23.43
CA HIS A 280 -11.73 14.81 23.97
C HIS A 280 -11.83 15.73 25.20
N ALA A 281 -12.73 16.73 25.15
CA ALA A 281 -12.95 17.65 26.25
C ALA A 281 -13.53 16.96 27.50
N ARG A 282 -14.36 15.94 27.32
CA ARG A 282 -14.97 15.16 28.42
C ARG A 282 -14.00 14.14 29.01
N ASP A 283 -13.34 13.39 28.13
CA ASP A 283 -12.37 12.36 28.46
C ASP A 283 -11.22 12.48 27.45
N PRO A 284 -10.03 12.91 27.87
CA PRO A 284 -8.93 13.15 26.94
C PRO A 284 -8.54 11.92 26.11
N LEU A 285 -8.19 12.19 24.86
CA LEU A 285 -7.59 11.23 23.93
C LEU A 285 -6.07 11.37 24.01
N ASP A 286 -5.38 10.24 23.94
CA ASP A 286 -3.93 10.20 23.82
C ASP A 286 -3.50 10.44 22.37
N LEU A 287 -4.24 9.88 21.41
CA LEU A 287 -3.99 10.06 19.98
C LEU A 287 -5.28 10.01 19.13
N LEU A 288 -5.23 10.74 18.01
CA LEU A 288 -6.16 10.62 16.89
C LEU A 288 -5.38 10.06 15.71
N LEU A 289 -5.68 8.84 15.28
CA LEU A 289 -5.05 8.18 14.14
C LEU A 289 -6.00 8.21 12.95
N ILE A 290 -5.54 8.73 11.81
CA ILE A 290 -6.28 8.74 10.53
C ILE A 290 -5.52 7.86 9.53
N THR A 291 -6.06 6.68 9.23
CA THR A 291 -5.35 5.64 8.45
C THR A 291 -5.57 5.74 6.94
N GLY A 292 -5.32 6.90 6.35
CA GLY A 292 -5.34 7.11 4.90
C GLY A 292 -6.68 7.57 4.33
N ASP A 293 -6.60 7.95 3.05
CA ASP A 293 -7.68 8.54 2.25
C ASP A 293 -8.30 9.75 2.94
N MET A 294 -7.43 10.69 3.33
CA MET A 294 -7.86 12.01 3.79
C MET A 294 -8.58 12.76 2.67
N THR A 295 -8.07 12.65 1.45
CA THR A 295 -8.60 13.30 0.25
C THR A 295 -9.19 12.29 -0.73
N ASP A 296 -10.15 12.71 -1.54
CA ASP A 296 -10.76 11.84 -2.55
C ASP A 296 -9.89 11.66 -3.81
N ALA A 297 -8.99 12.61 -4.12
CA ALA A 297 -8.14 12.54 -5.32
C ALA A 297 -6.76 13.20 -5.17
N GLY A 298 -6.30 13.52 -3.96
CA GLY A 298 -5.01 14.17 -3.72
C GLY A 298 -4.92 15.58 -4.31
N ARG A 299 -6.06 16.26 -4.52
CA ARG A 299 -6.11 17.60 -5.13
C ARG A 299 -5.77 18.68 -4.09
N SER A 300 -5.26 19.82 -4.56
CA SER A 300 -4.89 20.93 -3.69
C SER A 300 -6.08 21.47 -2.88
N ALA A 301 -7.26 21.58 -3.50
CA ALA A 301 -8.47 22.03 -2.83
C ALA A 301 -8.93 21.06 -1.72
N GLU A 302 -8.80 19.76 -1.95
CA GLU A 302 -9.16 18.72 -0.96
C GLU A 302 -8.22 18.76 0.25
N TRP A 303 -6.92 18.93 0.01
CA TRP A 303 -5.94 19.12 1.09
C TRP A 303 -6.17 20.41 1.87
N ALA A 304 -6.56 21.50 1.20
CA ALA A 304 -6.89 22.77 1.87
C ALA A 304 -8.11 22.60 2.79
N GLU A 305 -9.20 22.01 2.29
CA GLU A 305 -10.40 21.72 3.08
C GLU A 305 -10.10 20.82 4.29
N PHE A 306 -9.26 19.80 4.11
CA PHE A 306 -8.83 18.94 5.22
C PHE A 306 -8.04 19.71 6.28
N LEU A 307 -7.04 20.49 5.88
CA LEU A 307 -6.21 21.26 6.81
C LEU A 307 -7.00 22.35 7.52
N ASP A 308 -7.92 23.04 6.83
CA ASP A 308 -8.81 24.05 7.42
C ASP A 308 -9.83 23.42 8.39
N ALA A 309 -10.30 22.20 8.11
CA ALA A 309 -11.12 21.44 9.04
C ALA A 309 -10.33 21.09 10.32
N MET A 310 -9.09 20.60 10.18
CA MET A 310 -8.23 20.29 11.33
C MET A 310 -7.84 21.53 12.14
N ALA A 311 -7.55 22.65 11.47
CA ALA A 311 -7.15 23.91 12.12
C ALA A 311 -8.24 24.48 13.04
N ARG A 312 -9.52 24.19 12.78
CA ARG A 312 -10.64 24.55 13.65
C ARG A 312 -10.67 23.78 14.98
N HIS A 313 -9.93 22.68 15.08
CA HIS A 313 -9.86 21.83 16.26
C HIS A 313 -8.40 21.64 16.73
N PRO A 314 -7.74 22.68 17.25
CA PRO A 314 -6.30 22.64 17.55
C PRO A 314 -5.91 21.58 18.59
N ALA A 315 -6.80 21.27 19.54
CA ALA A 315 -6.57 20.21 20.53
C ALA A 315 -6.50 18.82 19.87
N LEU A 316 -7.36 18.55 18.88
CA LEU A 316 -7.32 17.33 18.09
C LEU A 316 -6.11 17.32 17.16
N ALA A 317 -5.84 18.42 16.45
CA ALA A 317 -4.70 18.54 15.54
C ALA A 317 -3.37 18.23 16.24
N ALA A 318 -3.16 18.73 17.46
CA ALA A 318 -1.97 18.45 18.27
C ALA A 318 -1.76 16.97 18.64
N ARG A 319 -2.79 16.13 18.47
CA ARG A 319 -2.79 14.68 18.77
C ARG A 319 -2.97 13.83 17.52
N SER A 320 -3.11 14.46 16.36
CA SER A 320 -3.43 13.79 15.11
C SER A 320 -2.19 13.19 14.49
N PHE A 321 -2.33 11.97 13.98
CA PHE A 321 -1.32 11.30 13.17
C PHE A 321 -2.01 10.76 11.92
N ILE A 322 -1.44 11.05 10.75
CA ILE A 322 -2.00 10.68 9.46
C ILE A 322 -0.95 9.91 8.64
N LEU A 323 -1.43 9.02 7.79
CA LEU A 323 -0.63 8.26 6.82
C LEU A 323 -1.37 8.26 5.48
N PRO A 324 -0.69 8.09 4.33
CA PRO A 324 -1.34 8.19 3.03
C PRO A 324 -2.17 6.95 2.69
N GLY A 325 -3.36 7.17 2.13
CA GLY A 325 -4.11 6.14 1.41
C GLY A 325 -3.96 6.25 -0.11
N ASN A 326 -4.62 5.37 -0.86
CA ASN A 326 -4.48 5.35 -2.32
C ASN A 326 -5.13 6.55 -3.00
N HIS A 327 -6.21 7.10 -2.46
CA HIS A 327 -6.85 8.29 -3.01
C HIS A 327 -5.97 9.54 -2.90
N ASP A 328 -5.15 9.61 -1.86
CA ASP A 328 -4.24 10.72 -1.63
C ASP A 328 -3.13 10.85 -2.69
N VAL A 329 -2.72 9.73 -3.32
CA VAL A 329 -1.52 9.68 -4.18
C VAL A 329 -1.71 9.05 -5.56
N ASN A 330 -2.63 8.10 -5.72
CA ASN A 330 -2.74 7.27 -6.93
C ASN A 330 -3.83 7.73 -7.90
N ILE A 331 -4.76 8.60 -7.48
CA ILE A 331 -5.84 9.08 -8.36
C ILE A 331 -5.26 10.11 -9.34
N VAL A 332 -5.24 9.73 -10.62
CA VAL A 332 -4.75 10.58 -11.70
C VAL A 332 -5.76 11.67 -12.03
N ASP A 333 -7.04 11.29 -12.14
CA ASP A 333 -8.13 12.18 -12.47
C ASP A 333 -9.45 11.64 -11.95
N ARG A 334 -10.12 12.42 -11.10
CA ARG A 334 -11.41 12.03 -10.51
C ARG A 334 -12.54 11.97 -11.54
N ALA A 335 -12.44 12.75 -12.62
CA ALA A 335 -13.48 12.83 -13.64
C ALA A 335 -13.25 11.83 -14.79
N ASN A 336 -12.04 11.27 -14.89
CA ASN A 336 -11.69 10.34 -15.96
C ASN A 336 -10.80 9.21 -15.44
N PRO A 337 -11.38 8.04 -15.11
CA PRO A 337 -10.61 6.94 -14.59
C PRO A 337 -9.72 6.28 -15.67
N ALA A 338 -9.89 6.62 -16.96
CA ALA A 338 -9.10 6.09 -18.08
C ALA A 338 -7.77 6.82 -18.23
N ARG A 339 -7.65 7.99 -17.60
CA ARG A 339 -6.41 8.74 -17.60
C ARG A 339 -5.35 7.97 -16.83
N LEU A 340 -4.27 7.63 -17.53
CA LEU A 340 -3.11 6.95 -16.98
C LEU A 340 -1.91 7.89 -16.93
N GLU A 341 -0.99 7.66 -16.00
CA GLU A 341 0.29 8.37 -15.90
C GLU A 341 1.43 7.42 -16.21
N LEU A 342 2.50 7.92 -16.85
CA LEU A 342 3.69 7.11 -17.06
C LEU A 342 4.50 7.00 -15.77
N PRO A 343 5.33 5.96 -15.61
CA PRO A 343 6.28 5.87 -14.49
C PRO A 343 7.16 7.11 -14.39
N GLY A 344 7.34 7.61 -13.17
CA GLY A 344 8.09 8.85 -12.92
C GLY A 344 7.37 10.14 -13.35
N SER A 345 6.04 10.12 -13.52
CA SER A 345 5.25 11.31 -13.83
C SER A 345 5.43 12.41 -12.75
N ALA A 346 5.46 13.66 -13.20
CA ALA A 346 5.41 14.80 -12.30
C ALA A 346 4.08 14.86 -11.53
N GLY A 347 2.97 14.39 -12.12
CA GLY A 347 1.65 14.40 -11.49
C GLY A 347 1.61 13.60 -10.18
N LYS A 348 2.07 12.34 -10.20
CA LYS A 348 2.16 11.51 -9.00
C LYS A 348 3.10 12.11 -7.95
N THR A 349 4.27 12.56 -8.40
CA THR A 349 5.23 13.24 -7.51
C THR A 349 4.60 14.46 -6.84
N LEU A 350 3.78 15.23 -7.55
CA LEU A 350 3.09 16.40 -7.00
C LEU A 350 2.06 16.01 -5.93
N ARG A 351 1.27 14.96 -6.16
CA ARG A 351 0.33 14.43 -5.15
C ARG A 351 1.06 13.93 -3.90
N GLN A 352 2.16 13.20 -4.07
CA GLN A 352 3.04 12.78 -2.97
C GLN A 352 3.59 13.97 -2.18
N MET A 353 4.07 15.02 -2.84
CA MET A 353 4.58 16.21 -2.15
C MET A 353 3.49 16.98 -1.40
N ARG A 354 2.24 17.01 -1.91
CA ARG A 354 1.09 17.58 -1.18
C ARG A 354 0.79 16.79 0.08
N ALA A 355 0.67 15.46 -0.04
CA ALA A 355 0.45 14.59 1.10
C ALA A 355 1.57 14.74 2.14
N LEU A 356 2.83 14.79 1.70
CA LEU A 356 3.99 14.97 2.57
C LEU A 356 3.98 16.33 3.28
N SER A 357 3.56 17.40 2.59
CA SER A 357 3.41 18.74 3.18
C SER A 357 2.29 18.78 4.22
N ALA A 358 1.18 18.06 3.99
CA ALA A 358 0.11 17.93 4.96
C ALA A 358 0.55 17.11 6.19
N MET A 359 1.28 16.00 5.98
CA MET A 359 1.89 15.23 7.08
C MET A 359 2.88 16.07 7.88
N ASP A 360 3.75 16.86 7.24
CA ASP A 360 4.64 17.79 7.94
C ASP A 360 3.86 18.79 8.81
N THR A 361 2.79 19.36 8.25
CA THR A 361 1.93 20.32 8.96
C THR A 361 1.23 19.70 10.18
N VAL A 362 0.72 18.48 10.04
CA VAL A 362 -0.06 17.82 11.11
C VAL A 362 0.87 17.22 12.17
N GLN A 363 1.96 16.55 11.78
CA GLN A 363 2.75 15.70 12.68
C GLN A 363 4.27 15.87 12.55
N GLY A 364 4.77 16.77 11.68
CA GLY A 364 6.17 16.80 11.25
C GLY A 364 7.22 16.88 12.36
N SER A 365 6.96 17.65 13.41
CA SER A 365 7.89 17.81 14.54
C SER A 365 7.79 16.70 15.59
N ARG A 366 6.79 15.80 15.49
CA ARG A 366 6.48 14.77 16.50
C ARG A 366 6.88 13.37 16.05
N VAL A 367 6.98 13.15 14.74
CA VAL A 367 7.37 11.86 14.17
C VAL A 367 8.78 11.94 13.60
N HIS A 368 9.50 10.83 13.71
CA HIS A 368 10.86 10.68 13.22
C HIS A 368 10.89 9.76 12.00
N VAL A 369 11.74 10.09 11.03
CA VAL A 369 12.07 9.18 9.92
C VAL A 369 13.16 8.21 10.39
N VAL A 370 13.27 7.04 9.75
CA VAL A 370 14.33 6.07 10.07
C VAL A 370 15.51 6.29 9.13
N ASP A 371 16.72 6.38 9.70
CA ASP A 371 17.92 6.57 8.89
C ASP A 371 18.18 5.31 8.04
N PRO A 372 18.32 5.45 6.71
CA PRO A 372 18.76 4.35 5.87
C PRO A 372 20.18 3.96 6.31
N ALA A 373 20.37 2.73 6.77
CA ALA A 373 21.70 2.24 7.12
C ALA A 373 22.66 2.47 5.94
N GLU A 374 23.76 3.20 6.17
CA GLU A 374 24.85 3.29 5.21
C GLU A 374 25.45 1.89 5.01
N SER A 375 25.05 1.23 3.93
CA SER A 375 25.72 0.11 3.28
C SER A 375 26.28 -1.01 4.18
N GLY A 376 25.55 -2.12 4.27
CA GLY A 376 26.11 -3.46 4.45
C GLY A 376 26.16 -3.99 5.89
N LEU A 377 25.39 -5.06 6.13
CA LEU A 377 25.60 -6.05 7.21
C LEU A 377 25.85 -5.49 8.63
N GLY A 378 25.30 -4.32 8.96
CA GLY A 378 25.37 -3.72 10.28
C GLY A 378 23.97 -3.49 10.86
N ALA A 379 23.72 -4.04 12.04
CA ALA A 379 22.59 -3.66 12.87
C ALA A 379 22.74 -2.18 13.27
N GLY A 380 21.91 -1.28 12.71
CA GLY A 380 22.04 0.14 13.06
C GLY A 380 21.21 1.15 12.28
N SER A 381 20.03 0.83 11.74
CA SER A 381 19.08 1.88 11.34
C SER A 381 18.36 2.40 12.58
N GLY A 382 18.86 3.51 13.14
CA GLY A 382 18.31 4.17 14.31
C GLY A 382 17.09 5.03 14.00
N LEU A 383 16.36 5.42 15.06
CA LEU A 383 15.41 6.54 14.97
C LEU A 383 16.20 7.80 14.54
N GLY A 384 15.87 8.37 13.37
CA GLY A 384 16.56 9.52 12.81
C GLY A 384 15.98 10.85 13.29
N VAL A 385 16.17 11.89 12.49
CA VAL A 385 15.62 13.24 12.73
C VAL A 385 14.09 13.28 12.60
N SER A 386 13.47 14.36 13.06
CA SER A 386 12.04 14.58 12.83
C SER A 386 11.72 14.70 11.35
N LEU A 387 10.49 14.40 10.94
CA LEU A 387 10.05 14.59 9.56
C LEU A 387 10.26 16.05 9.10
N ALA A 388 9.96 17.02 9.97
CA ALA A 388 10.16 18.44 9.67
C ALA A 388 11.62 18.77 9.36
N GLU A 389 12.57 18.23 10.12
CA GLU A 389 14.01 18.40 9.88
C GLU A 389 14.45 17.67 8.61
N ALA A 390 13.93 16.47 8.34
CA ALA A 390 14.22 15.72 7.12
C ALA A 390 13.75 16.45 5.84
N LEU A 391 12.65 17.20 5.92
CA LEU A 391 12.09 17.95 4.80
C LEU A 391 12.68 19.34 4.62
N GLU A 392 13.31 19.91 5.64
CA GLU A 392 13.87 21.28 5.61
C GLU A 392 14.77 21.54 4.39
N PRO A 393 15.74 20.66 4.04
CA PRO A 393 16.59 20.88 2.87
C PRO A 393 15.84 20.89 1.54
N HIS A 394 14.61 20.36 1.51
CA HIS A 394 13.80 20.19 0.32
C HIS A 394 12.66 21.21 0.20
N ARG A 395 12.36 22.00 1.24
CA ARG A 395 11.19 22.91 1.28
C ARG A 395 11.10 23.85 0.07
N ILE A 396 12.18 24.56 -0.25
CA ILE A 396 12.22 25.51 -1.39
C ILE A 396 11.93 24.78 -2.70
N ARG A 397 12.50 23.58 -2.87
CA ARG A 397 12.34 22.78 -4.07
C ARG A 397 10.92 22.24 -4.21
N ILE A 398 10.33 21.77 -3.11
CA ILE A 398 8.94 21.30 -3.06
C ILE A 398 7.99 22.44 -3.42
N ALA A 399 8.18 23.64 -2.85
CA ALA A 399 7.37 24.81 -3.16
C ALA A 399 7.49 25.23 -4.64
N ALA A 400 8.71 25.33 -5.17
CA ALA A 400 8.93 25.67 -6.58
C ALA A 400 8.34 24.62 -7.55
N PHE A 401 8.39 23.33 -7.17
CA PHE A 401 7.78 22.26 -7.93
C PHE A 401 6.25 22.35 -7.91
N ALA A 402 5.65 22.63 -6.75
CA ALA A 402 4.21 22.79 -6.61
C ALA A 402 3.65 23.97 -7.43
N ASP A 403 4.42 25.06 -7.53
CA ASP A 403 4.06 26.25 -8.31
C ASP A 403 4.14 26.02 -9.83
N THR A 404 5.23 25.41 -10.30
CA THR A 404 5.52 25.34 -11.75
C THR A 404 5.19 24.01 -12.40
N GLY A 405 5.04 22.92 -11.62
CA GLY A 405 4.85 21.56 -12.14
C GLY A 405 6.00 21.01 -12.99
N GLY A 406 7.16 21.67 -12.97
CA GLY A 406 8.26 21.37 -13.89
C GLY A 406 8.86 19.98 -13.70
N PHE A 407 8.94 19.18 -14.77
CA PHE A 407 9.52 17.83 -14.75
C PHE A 407 10.94 17.79 -14.17
N ARG A 408 11.78 18.79 -14.46
CA ARG A 408 13.14 18.84 -13.90
C ARG A 408 13.14 18.98 -12.37
N LEU A 409 12.16 19.72 -11.83
CA LEU A 409 12.02 19.92 -10.39
C LEU A 409 11.50 18.66 -9.70
N SER A 410 10.71 17.82 -10.39
CA SER A 410 10.24 16.54 -9.85
C SER A 410 11.34 15.48 -9.71
N MET A 411 12.43 15.58 -10.48
CA MET A 411 13.51 14.57 -10.50
C MET A 411 14.18 14.37 -9.12
N GLY A 412 13.90 13.27 -8.42
CA GLY A 412 14.47 12.99 -7.10
C GLY A 412 13.62 13.49 -5.93
N LEU A 413 12.48 14.15 -6.17
CA LEU A 413 11.45 14.35 -5.13
C LEU A 413 10.72 13.03 -4.80
N GLY A 414 10.68 12.08 -5.73
CA GLY A 414 10.22 10.71 -5.45
C GLY A 414 11.05 10.01 -4.37
N ASP A 415 12.37 10.25 -4.33
CA ASP A 415 13.25 9.69 -3.30
C ASP A 415 12.97 10.32 -1.92
N VAL A 416 12.58 11.60 -1.89
CA VAL A 416 12.16 12.27 -0.65
C VAL A 416 10.90 11.62 -0.08
N TRP A 417 9.93 11.29 -0.94
CA TRP A 417 8.74 10.53 -0.54
C TRP A 417 9.11 9.14 0.00
N ALA A 418 9.93 8.38 -0.74
CA ALA A 418 10.31 7.03 -0.35
C ALA A 418 11.03 6.99 1.01
N ARG A 419 11.91 7.96 1.28
CA ARG A 419 12.67 8.07 2.54
C ARG A 419 11.89 8.63 3.72
N ALA A 420 10.68 9.14 3.49
CA ALA A 420 9.84 9.66 4.57
C ALA A 420 9.23 8.55 5.44
N PHE A 421 9.30 7.29 5.00
CA PHE A 421 8.68 6.15 5.69
C PHE A 421 9.71 5.11 6.15
N PRO A 422 9.41 4.36 7.23
CA PRO A 422 8.30 4.58 8.16
C PRO A 422 8.48 5.88 8.96
N MET A 423 7.37 6.54 9.28
CA MET A 423 7.38 7.61 10.29
C MET A 423 7.08 7.01 11.66
N VAL A 424 7.83 7.41 12.67
CA VAL A 424 7.77 6.80 14.01
C VAL A 424 7.50 7.87 15.06
N LEU A 425 6.42 7.70 15.81
CA LEU A 425 6.28 8.33 17.13
C LEU A 425 6.91 7.38 18.16
N PRO A 426 8.09 7.72 18.71
CA PRO A 426 8.71 6.87 19.73
C PRO A 426 7.85 6.86 21.01
N PRO A 427 7.89 5.77 21.79
CA PRO A 427 7.20 5.73 23.08
C PRO A 427 7.83 6.77 24.03
N ALA A 428 6.99 7.52 24.74
CA ALA A 428 7.46 8.54 25.70
C ALA A 428 8.26 7.96 26.87
N GLU A 429 8.02 6.69 27.20
CA GLU A 429 8.70 5.92 28.24
C GLU A 429 9.14 4.56 27.69
N ALA A 430 10.08 3.89 28.35
CA ALA A 430 10.66 2.63 27.87
C ALA A 430 9.62 1.51 27.62
N ASP A 431 8.53 1.50 28.39
CA ASP A 431 7.39 0.59 28.25
C ASP A 431 6.11 1.32 27.76
N GLY A 432 6.25 2.53 27.24
CA GLY A 432 5.15 3.32 26.71
C GLY A 432 4.58 2.76 25.40
N LEU A 433 3.63 3.50 24.84
CA LEU A 433 3.04 3.25 23.52
C LEU A 433 3.74 4.11 22.47
N GLY A 434 4.30 3.46 21.45
CA GLY A 434 4.78 4.11 20.23
C GLY A 434 3.84 3.85 19.05
N VAL A 435 4.02 4.62 17.97
CA VAL A 435 3.25 4.47 16.73
C VAL A 435 4.21 4.42 15.54
N VAL A 436 4.01 3.45 14.65
CA VAL A 436 4.69 3.39 13.34
C VAL A 436 3.64 3.66 12.26
N LEU A 437 3.89 4.64 11.41
CA LEU A 437 3.05 5.01 10.28
C LEU A 437 3.73 4.55 8.99
N LEU A 438 3.08 3.62 8.27
CA LEU A 438 3.61 3.01 7.05
C LEU A 438 2.94 3.59 5.81
N ASN A 439 3.72 3.74 4.74
CA ASN A 439 3.17 3.88 3.41
C ASN A 439 2.85 2.50 2.83
N SER A 440 1.56 2.18 2.77
CA SER A 440 1.09 0.91 2.18
C SER A 440 0.72 1.01 0.69
N ASN A 441 0.97 2.13 0.03
CA ASN A 441 0.54 2.33 -1.37
C ASN A 441 1.49 1.65 -2.35
N ALA A 442 0.98 0.77 -3.21
CA ALA A 442 1.77 0.26 -4.32
C ALA A 442 2.04 1.37 -5.36
N GLU A 443 3.13 1.22 -6.10
CA GLU A 443 3.39 2.10 -7.25
C GLU A 443 2.44 1.77 -8.40
N THR A 444 1.34 2.50 -8.46
CA THR A 444 0.31 2.34 -9.48
C THR A 444 0.33 3.51 -10.46
N HIS A 445 -0.06 3.22 -11.70
CA HIS A 445 0.00 4.15 -12.84
C HIS A 445 -1.34 4.28 -13.56
N PHE A 446 -2.35 3.57 -13.06
CA PHE A 446 -3.66 3.43 -13.67
C PHE A 446 -4.73 3.22 -12.60
N SER A 447 -5.90 3.82 -12.80
CA SER A 447 -6.98 3.84 -11.80
C SER A 447 -7.45 2.45 -11.40
N PHE A 448 -7.48 1.45 -12.29
CA PHE A 448 -7.84 0.08 -11.90
C PHE A 448 -6.87 -0.62 -10.96
N THR A 449 -5.64 -0.11 -10.89
CA THR A 449 -4.62 -0.62 -9.98
C THR A 449 -4.50 0.24 -8.73
N ASN A 450 -5.27 1.33 -8.60
CA ASN A 450 -5.08 2.34 -7.55
C ASN A 450 -5.10 1.77 -6.12
N ALA A 451 -6.00 0.81 -5.87
CA ALA A 451 -6.28 0.18 -4.59
C ALA A 451 -5.29 -0.93 -4.21
N LEU A 452 -4.29 -1.20 -5.06
CA LEU A 452 -3.26 -2.18 -4.74
C LEU A 452 -2.36 -1.65 -3.63
N GLY A 453 -2.28 -2.44 -2.54
CA GLY A 453 -1.41 -2.17 -1.41
C GLY A 453 -0.13 -3.00 -1.41
N MET A 454 0.96 -2.40 -0.94
CA MET A 454 2.22 -3.08 -0.63
C MET A 454 2.97 -2.32 0.46
N VAL A 455 3.60 -3.04 1.39
CA VAL A 455 4.59 -2.44 2.29
C VAL A 455 6.00 -2.79 1.79
N GLY A 456 6.85 -1.78 1.58
CA GLY A 456 8.20 -1.97 1.10
C GLY A 456 9.05 -2.83 2.04
N GLU A 457 9.99 -3.60 1.50
CA GLU A 457 10.87 -4.41 2.34
C GLU A 457 11.80 -3.53 3.20
N GLU A 458 12.27 -2.42 2.64
CA GLU A 458 13.06 -1.43 3.36
C GLU A 458 12.28 -0.86 4.55
N ASP A 459 11.01 -0.48 4.34
CA ASP A 459 10.12 0.02 5.40
C ASP A 459 9.89 -1.04 6.49
N MET A 460 9.68 -2.31 6.11
CA MET A 460 9.52 -3.41 7.06
C MET A 460 10.79 -3.61 7.89
N ARG A 461 11.97 -3.62 7.27
CA ARG A 461 13.25 -3.78 7.98
C ARG A 461 13.51 -2.60 8.92
N ALA A 462 13.26 -1.37 8.45
CA ALA A 462 13.37 -0.15 9.24
C ALA A 462 12.44 -0.19 10.48
N MET A 463 11.17 -0.54 10.29
CA MET A 463 10.21 -0.75 11.37
C MET A 463 10.71 -1.80 12.37
N LEU A 464 11.10 -2.99 11.92
CA LEU A 464 11.59 -4.05 12.81
C LEU A 464 12.84 -3.63 13.59
N SER A 465 13.72 -2.84 12.98
CA SER A 465 14.90 -2.29 13.65
C SER A 465 14.53 -1.32 14.77
N VAL A 466 13.54 -0.46 14.54
CA VAL A 466 12.99 0.42 15.59
C VAL A 466 12.33 -0.39 16.71
N LEU A 467 11.51 -1.39 16.38
CA LEU A 467 10.87 -2.24 17.39
C LEU A 467 11.89 -2.96 18.29
N ALA A 468 13.06 -3.31 17.73
CA ALA A 468 14.15 -3.95 18.48
C ALA A 468 14.86 -2.99 19.45
N GLN A 469 14.93 -1.69 19.13
CA GLN A 469 15.52 -0.65 19.99
C GLN A 469 14.68 -0.39 21.25
N PHE A 470 13.37 -0.63 21.18
CA PHE A 470 12.44 -0.46 22.30
C PHE A 470 11.81 -1.81 22.70
N PRO A 471 12.57 -2.72 23.36
CA PRO A 471 12.10 -4.09 23.62
C PRO A 471 10.94 -4.18 24.61
N LYS A 472 10.73 -3.16 25.45
CA LYS A 472 9.64 -3.10 26.43
C LYS A 472 8.43 -2.30 25.96
N ALA A 473 8.57 -1.57 24.85
CA ALA A 473 7.51 -0.72 24.35
C ALA A 473 6.42 -1.52 23.64
N ARG A 474 5.23 -0.93 23.65
CA ARG A 474 4.03 -1.39 22.95
C ARG A 474 3.82 -0.53 21.72
N TRP A 475 3.20 -1.08 20.69
CA TRP A 475 3.19 -0.43 19.38
C TRP A 475 1.85 -0.51 18.68
N ILE A 476 1.44 0.62 18.11
CA ILE A 476 0.49 0.67 17.01
C ILE A 476 1.28 0.62 15.71
N ILE A 477 0.96 -0.34 14.83
CA ILE A 477 1.48 -0.38 13.46
C ILE A 477 0.35 0.05 12.54
N ALA A 478 0.41 1.29 12.09
CA ALA A 478 -0.63 1.90 11.28
C ALA A 478 -0.27 1.85 9.78
N LEU A 479 -1.25 1.51 8.97
CA LEU A 479 -1.19 1.46 7.51
C LEU A 479 -2.57 1.72 6.92
N HIS A 480 -2.70 1.92 5.61
CA HIS A 480 -4.01 2.17 4.99
C HIS A 480 -4.67 0.86 4.53
N HIS A 481 -3.99 0.10 3.66
CA HIS A 481 -4.51 -1.14 3.09
C HIS A 481 -4.55 -2.26 4.13
N HIS A 482 -5.56 -3.11 4.08
CA HIS A 482 -5.69 -4.20 5.04
C HIS A 482 -4.61 -5.28 4.87
N PRO A 483 -3.98 -5.74 5.97
CA PRO A 483 -2.89 -6.72 5.89
C PRO A 483 -3.29 -8.08 5.34
N VAL A 484 -4.53 -8.52 5.60
CA VAL A 484 -5.03 -9.85 5.24
C VAL A 484 -6.53 -9.80 5.01
N GLU A 485 -7.03 -10.61 4.07
CA GLU A 485 -8.46 -10.63 3.76
C GLU A 485 -9.29 -11.16 4.94
N TYR A 486 -10.26 -10.36 5.36
CA TYR A 486 -11.12 -10.63 6.51
C TYR A 486 -11.89 -11.95 6.36
N PRO A 487 -12.36 -12.53 7.47
CA PRO A 487 -13.30 -13.62 7.46
C PRO A 487 -14.72 -13.30 6.97
N MET A 488 -14.93 -12.21 6.24
CA MET A 488 -16.25 -11.73 5.84
C MET A 488 -16.59 -12.04 4.37
N PRO A 489 -17.88 -12.14 4.01
CA PRO A 489 -18.30 -12.16 2.61
C PRO A 489 -17.83 -10.89 1.90
N ALA A 490 -17.24 -11.06 0.72
CA ALA A 490 -16.78 -9.96 -0.13
C ALA A 490 -16.79 -10.40 -1.59
N ALA A 491 -16.96 -9.44 -2.50
CA ALA A 491 -16.82 -9.70 -3.93
C ALA A 491 -15.40 -10.18 -4.26
N PHE A 492 -15.26 -11.03 -5.28
CA PHE A 492 -13.95 -11.57 -5.66
C PHE A 492 -12.95 -10.46 -6.04
N SER A 493 -13.43 -9.40 -6.71
CA SER A 493 -12.63 -8.23 -7.07
C SER A 493 -12.04 -7.51 -5.86
N GLU A 494 -12.81 -7.36 -4.78
CA GLU A 494 -12.33 -6.75 -3.54
C GLU A 494 -11.20 -7.62 -2.95
N ARG A 495 -11.42 -8.93 -2.83
CA ARG A 495 -10.44 -9.86 -2.23
C ARG A 495 -9.07 -9.85 -2.91
N VAL A 496 -9.04 -9.67 -4.23
CA VAL A 496 -7.81 -9.67 -5.01
C VAL A 496 -7.18 -8.27 -5.09
N GLY A 497 -8.00 -7.23 -5.10
CA GLY A 497 -7.58 -5.88 -5.49
C GLY A 497 -7.33 -4.89 -4.36
N THR A 498 -7.71 -5.22 -3.11
CA THR A 498 -7.73 -4.23 -2.01
C THR A 498 -6.81 -4.60 -0.83
N ALA A 499 -6.43 -5.88 -0.69
CA ALA A 499 -5.51 -6.32 0.35
C ALA A 499 -4.05 -6.02 -0.02
N LEU A 500 -3.17 -5.96 1.00
CA LEU A 500 -1.73 -5.96 0.75
C LEU A 500 -1.31 -7.18 -0.08
N ILE A 501 -0.65 -6.94 -1.23
CA ILE A 501 -0.11 -7.97 -2.11
C ILE A 501 0.86 -8.89 -1.33
N ASN A 502 1.71 -8.30 -0.48
CA ASN A 502 2.65 -9.01 0.39
C ASN A 502 2.15 -9.16 1.85
N GLY A 503 0.84 -9.09 2.05
CA GLY A 503 0.20 -9.01 3.38
C GLY A 503 0.51 -10.18 4.32
N SER A 504 0.47 -11.43 3.84
CA SER A 504 0.85 -12.59 4.66
C SER A 504 2.30 -12.54 5.12
N PHE A 505 3.19 -12.06 4.26
CA PHE A 505 4.59 -11.87 4.63
C PHE A 505 4.71 -10.81 5.73
N PHE A 506 4.04 -9.66 5.55
CA PHE A 506 3.99 -8.60 6.54
C PHE A 506 3.48 -9.09 7.91
N VAL A 507 2.36 -9.82 7.95
CA VAL A 507 1.83 -10.40 9.19
C VAL A 507 2.81 -11.39 9.84
N ARG A 508 3.49 -12.23 9.06
CA ARG A 508 4.52 -13.14 9.59
C ARG A 508 5.71 -12.39 10.20
N GLN A 509 6.14 -11.26 9.61
CA GLN A 509 7.21 -10.44 10.17
C GLN A 509 6.81 -9.81 11.52
N LEU A 510 5.52 -9.49 11.71
CA LEU A 510 5.01 -8.95 12.97
C LEU A 510 4.76 -10.02 14.03
N LYS A 511 4.55 -11.29 13.66
CA LYS A 511 4.21 -12.38 14.58
C LYS A 511 5.13 -12.49 15.81
N PRO A 512 6.47 -12.40 15.72
CA PRO A 512 7.35 -12.46 16.89
C PRO A 512 7.08 -11.36 17.93
N HIS A 513 6.49 -10.24 17.50
CA HIS A 513 6.15 -9.09 18.35
C HIS A 513 4.64 -8.95 18.58
N GLY A 514 3.82 -9.88 18.08
CA GLY A 514 2.36 -9.74 18.05
C GLY A 514 1.72 -9.49 19.43
N HIS A 515 2.30 -10.03 20.51
CA HIS A 515 1.79 -9.82 21.87
C HIS A 515 1.83 -8.35 22.36
N ARG A 516 2.67 -7.50 21.75
CA ARG A 516 2.85 -6.09 22.10
C ARG A 516 2.46 -5.13 20.97
N ILE A 517 1.80 -5.65 19.93
CA ILE A 517 1.41 -4.91 18.72
C ILE A 517 -0.10 -4.98 18.50
N VAL A 518 -0.67 -3.86 18.08
CA VAL A 518 -1.95 -3.79 17.37
C VAL A 518 -1.69 -3.17 15.99
N ALA A 519 -2.15 -3.84 14.92
CA ALA A 519 -2.15 -3.26 13.59
C ALA A 519 -3.47 -2.51 13.35
N MET A 520 -3.41 -1.26 12.87
CA MET A 520 -4.60 -0.42 12.67
C MET A 520 -4.62 0.12 11.23
N HIS A 521 -5.74 -0.02 10.53
CA HIS A 521 -5.87 0.38 9.13
C HIS A 521 -7.31 0.72 8.71
N GLY A 522 -7.54 1.02 7.43
CA GLY A 522 -8.88 1.20 6.86
C GLY A 522 -8.99 0.62 5.44
N HIS A 523 -9.22 1.48 4.44
CA HIS A 523 -9.33 1.17 2.99
C HIS A 523 -10.63 0.47 2.57
N ARG A 524 -11.18 -0.41 3.40
CA ARG A 524 -12.42 -1.15 3.08
C ARG A 524 -13.69 -0.42 3.45
N HIS A 525 -13.59 0.73 4.12
CA HIS A 525 -14.68 1.53 4.69
C HIS A 525 -15.57 0.80 5.71
N VAL A 526 -15.27 -0.45 6.03
CA VAL A 526 -16.00 -1.29 6.98
C VAL A 526 -15.12 -1.65 8.16
N ASP A 527 -15.75 -1.76 9.33
CA ASP A 527 -15.07 -2.14 10.54
C ASP A 527 -14.83 -3.64 10.62
N TRP A 528 -13.69 -4.00 11.19
CA TRP A 528 -13.37 -5.38 11.55
C TRP A 528 -12.33 -5.39 12.66
N VAL A 529 -12.58 -6.18 13.70
CA VAL A 529 -11.60 -6.41 14.77
C VAL A 529 -11.33 -7.90 14.85
N GLY A 530 -10.08 -8.26 14.61
CA GLY A 530 -9.67 -9.66 14.58
C GLY A 530 -8.22 -9.86 14.93
N ARG A 531 -7.74 -11.07 14.61
CA ARG A 531 -6.36 -11.47 14.91
C ARG A 531 -5.82 -12.51 13.93
N CYS A 532 -4.49 -12.51 13.82
CA CYS A 532 -3.69 -13.59 13.27
C CYS A 532 -2.73 -14.08 14.35
N GLY A 533 -3.09 -15.16 15.04
CA GLY A 533 -2.34 -15.63 16.21
C GLY A 533 -2.36 -14.58 17.33
N PRO A 534 -1.21 -14.14 17.87
CA PRO A 534 -1.16 -13.11 18.90
C PRO A 534 -1.34 -11.69 18.35
N LEU A 535 -1.16 -11.45 17.04
CA LEU A 535 -1.28 -10.13 16.44
C LEU A 535 -2.75 -9.74 16.29
N LYS A 536 -3.15 -8.63 16.93
CA LYS A 536 -4.48 -8.03 16.78
C LYS A 536 -4.49 -7.05 15.60
N ILE A 537 -5.58 -7.04 14.84
CA ILE A 537 -5.74 -6.22 13.65
C ILE A 537 -7.10 -5.51 13.74
N ILE A 538 -7.10 -4.21 13.49
CA ILE A 538 -8.27 -3.33 13.57
C ILE A 538 -8.41 -2.59 12.24
N SER A 539 -9.55 -2.80 11.59
CA SER A 539 -10.03 -1.98 10.47
C SER A 539 -10.99 -0.94 10.99
N ALA A 540 -10.74 0.33 10.71
CA ALA A 540 -11.70 1.40 10.94
C ALA A 540 -12.77 1.39 9.83
N PRO A 541 -14.04 1.65 10.19
CA PRO A 541 -15.05 2.02 9.22
C PRO A 541 -14.76 3.44 8.72
N SER A 542 -15.34 3.82 7.58
CA SER A 542 -15.40 5.24 7.24
C SER A 542 -16.48 5.93 8.06
N PRO A 543 -16.16 7.04 8.77
CA PRO A 543 -17.18 7.85 9.40
C PRO A 543 -17.91 8.76 8.40
N VAL A 544 -17.48 8.79 7.13
CA VAL A 544 -18.03 9.63 6.07
C VAL A 544 -18.74 8.80 5.00
N MET A 545 -18.04 7.83 4.42
CA MET A 545 -18.46 7.00 3.30
C MET A 545 -19.50 5.94 3.69
N GLU A 546 -19.95 5.15 2.71
CA GLU A 546 -20.89 4.01 2.84
C GLU A 546 -22.32 4.35 3.29
N ALA A 547 -22.65 5.65 3.41
CA ALA A 547 -23.99 6.09 3.77
C ALA A 547 -24.32 7.43 3.11
N THR A 548 -25.56 7.63 2.68
CA THR A 548 -26.08 8.95 2.28
C THR A 548 -26.15 9.91 3.47
N ASP A 549 -26.30 11.23 3.25
CA ASP A 549 -26.38 12.24 4.33
C ASP A 549 -27.45 11.92 5.40
N SER A 550 -28.52 11.22 5.01
CA SER A 550 -29.64 10.81 5.87
C SER A 550 -29.43 9.51 6.63
N GLU A 551 -28.35 8.79 6.39
CA GLU A 551 -28.05 7.49 6.99
C GLU A 551 -26.94 7.60 8.03
N PRO A 552 -26.97 6.79 9.10
CA PRO A 552 -25.98 6.87 10.17
C PRO A 552 -24.64 6.29 9.72
N THR A 553 -23.56 6.90 10.21
CA THR A 553 -22.19 6.36 10.15
C THR A 553 -21.64 6.26 11.57
N HIS A 554 -20.42 5.76 11.75
CA HIS A 554 -19.82 5.66 13.06
C HIS A 554 -18.29 5.63 12.97
N PHE A 555 -17.64 5.80 14.12
CA PHE A 555 -16.21 5.51 14.31
C PHE A 555 -15.98 4.94 15.71
N TYR A 556 -14.75 4.53 16.00
CA TYR A 556 -14.38 3.93 17.26
C TYR A 556 -13.31 4.74 18.01
N ILE A 557 -13.44 4.71 19.33
CA ILE A 557 -12.36 5.06 20.25
C ILE A 557 -11.91 3.77 20.91
N HIS A 558 -10.70 3.34 20.59
CA HIS A 558 -10.08 2.15 21.14
C HIS A 558 -9.38 2.49 22.45
N THR A 559 -9.58 1.65 23.46
CA THR A 559 -8.77 1.70 24.69
C THR A 559 -7.73 0.59 24.63
N LEU A 560 -6.47 0.98 24.57
CA LEU A 560 -5.34 0.07 24.70
C LEU A 560 -4.83 0.12 26.14
N ALA A 561 -4.26 -0.97 26.64
CA ALA A 561 -3.71 -0.99 27.99
C ALA A 561 -2.44 -1.82 28.12
N ALA A 562 -1.63 -1.47 29.11
CA ALA A 562 -0.48 -2.28 29.51
C ALA A 562 -0.98 -3.60 30.10
N ALA A 563 -0.78 -4.70 29.38
CA ALA A 563 -1.14 -6.03 29.88
C ALA A 563 -0.16 -6.48 30.99
N PRO A 564 -0.61 -7.26 31.99
CA PRO A 564 0.23 -7.71 33.10
C PRO A 564 1.45 -8.56 32.68
N ASP A 565 1.39 -9.20 31.52
CA ASP A 565 2.46 -10.01 30.93
C ASP A 565 3.49 -9.16 30.14
N GLY A 566 3.36 -7.84 30.14
CA GLY A 566 4.17 -6.93 29.35
C GLY A 566 3.62 -6.66 27.94
N GLY A 567 2.53 -7.33 27.54
CA GLY A 567 1.89 -7.14 26.24
C GLY A 567 1.02 -5.89 26.12
N LEU A 568 0.34 -5.79 24.98
CA LEU A 568 -0.63 -4.75 24.65
C LEU A 568 -2.04 -5.33 24.64
N ALA A 569 -2.83 -4.97 25.64
CA ALA A 569 -4.24 -5.35 25.74
C ALA A 569 -5.10 -4.42 24.87
N LEU A 570 -6.10 -5.00 24.21
CA LEU A 570 -7.16 -4.28 23.48
C LEU A 570 -8.46 -4.48 24.25
N LEU A 571 -8.96 -3.41 24.85
CA LEU A 571 -10.22 -3.41 25.58
C LEU A 571 -11.37 -3.17 24.60
N GLU A 572 -12.59 -3.39 25.08
CA GLU A 572 -13.81 -3.12 24.33
C GLU A 572 -13.85 -1.64 23.87
N PRO A 573 -14.02 -1.38 22.57
CA PRO A 573 -13.99 -0.02 22.03
C PRO A 573 -15.29 0.74 22.32
N GLU A 574 -15.18 2.06 22.47
CA GLU A 574 -16.35 2.95 22.49
C GLU A 574 -16.76 3.24 21.04
N ARG A 575 -17.94 2.79 20.65
CA ARG A 575 -18.56 3.14 19.35
C ARG A 575 -19.21 4.51 19.46
N ILE A 576 -18.86 5.41 18.55
CA ILE A 576 -19.48 6.73 18.43
C ILE A 576 -20.32 6.76 17.16
N ASP A 577 -21.63 6.70 17.31
CA ASP A 577 -22.56 6.85 16.20
C ASP A 577 -22.69 8.33 15.80
N MET A 578 -22.65 8.56 14.48
CA MET A 578 -22.96 9.83 13.85
C MET A 578 -24.43 9.79 13.45
N THR A 579 -25.24 10.64 14.09
CA THR A 579 -26.66 10.76 13.76
C THR A 579 -26.83 11.34 12.36
N SER A 580 -27.85 10.91 11.63
CA SER A 580 -28.26 11.62 10.42
C SER A 580 -28.64 13.05 10.77
N GLY A 581 -28.02 14.03 10.10
CA GLY A 581 -28.43 15.42 10.20
C GLY A 581 -29.90 15.54 9.76
N PRO A 582 -30.63 16.59 10.21
CA PRO A 582 -31.93 16.87 9.64
C PRO A 582 -31.75 17.06 8.13
N VAL A 583 -32.42 16.24 7.33
CA VAL A 583 -32.59 16.48 5.90
C VAL A 583 -33.02 17.93 5.76
N SER A 584 -32.16 18.79 5.23
CA SER A 584 -32.55 20.13 4.81
C SER A 584 -33.77 19.96 3.93
N ALA A 585 -34.94 20.32 4.44
CA ALA A 585 -36.25 20.03 3.87
C ALA A 585 -36.31 20.46 2.40
N LEU A 586 -36.10 19.49 1.50
CA LEU A 586 -36.48 19.52 0.10
C LEU A 586 -37.04 18.14 -0.25
N SER A 587 -37.98 17.64 0.56
CA SER A 587 -38.94 16.65 0.10
C SER A 587 -40.15 17.40 -0.45
N PRO A 588 -40.52 17.27 -1.73
CA PRO A 588 -41.91 17.40 -2.08
C PRO A 588 -42.58 16.09 -1.67
N GLU A 589 -43.26 16.11 -0.52
CA GLU A 589 -44.50 15.34 -0.43
C GLU A 589 -45.34 15.69 -1.65
N LEU A 590 -45.71 14.69 -2.44
CA LEU A 590 -47.02 14.59 -3.06
C LEU A 590 -47.19 13.14 -3.54
N ALA A 591 -47.71 12.32 -2.64
CA ALA A 591 -48.71 11.35 -3.04
C ALA A 591 -49.92 12.14 -3.58
N VAL A 592 -50.47 11.72 -4.72
CA VAL A 592 -51.91 11.62 -5.04
C VAL A 592 -52.05 11.07 -6.46
N SER A 593 -52.86 10.01 -6.55
CA SER A 593 -53.46 9.29 -7.69
C SER A 593 -52.54 8.53 -8.65
#